data_AF-A0A353NJN2-F1
#
_entry.id   AF-A0A353NJN2-F1
#
_cell.length_a   1.000
_cell.length_b   1.000
_cell.length_c   1.000
_cell.angle_alpha   90.00
_cell.angle_beta   90.00
_cell.angle_gamma   90.00
#
_symmetry.space_group_name_H-M   'P 1'
#
loop_
_entity.id
_entity.type
_entity.pdbx_description
1 polymer ?
#
loop_
_entity_poly.entity_id
_entity_poly.type
_entity_poly.pdbx_seq_one_letter_code
_entity_poly.pdbx_strand_id
1 'polypeptide(L)'
;MNTAKKWRERFLYFSLGVISLAAVFLLLGASSDFQNNTLNFGRYAISSWATQIDNKSGVIGAFVLDTVSGETRTVYMRTYGDTPESKMTKNDLKKPFIAIE
;
A
#
# COMPACT_ATOMS: atom_id res chain seq x y z
N MET A 1 -2.17 60.56 -25.98
CA MET A 1 -2.35 59.31 -25.19
C MET A 1 -1.22 59.22 -24.18
N ASN A 2 -1.52 59.15 -22.88
CA ASN A 2 -0.54 59.38 -21.82
C ASN A 2 0.42 58.18 -21.65
N THR A 3 1.73 58.39 -21.79
CA THR A 3 2.77 57.34 -21.81
C THR A 3 2.79 56.50 -20.53
N ALA A 4 2.52 57.12 -19.38
CA ALA A 4 2.38 56.44 -18.09
C ALA A 4 1.24 55.41 -18.07
N LYS A 5 0.13 55.68 -18.79
CA LYS A 5 -1.02 54.77 -18.87
C LYS A 5 -0.68 53.52 -19.67
N LYS A 6 0.03 53.69 -20.79
CA LYS A 6 0.52 52.59 -21.65
C LYS A 6 1.51 51.69 -20.93
N TRP A 7 2.37 52.27 -20.09
CA TRP A 7 3.37 51.51 -19.32
C TRP A 7 2.70 50.66 -18.22
N ARG A 8 1.71 51.24 -17.54
CA ARG A 8 0.89 50.53 -16.54
C ARG A 8 0.10 49.37 -17.13
N GLU A 9 -0.50 49.55 -18.30
CA GLU A 9 -1.21 48.48 -19.02
C GLU A 9 -0.26 47.32 -19.38
N ARG A 10 0.93 47.62 -19.90
CA ARG A 10 1.94 46.59 -20.22
C ARG A 10 2.40 45.83 -18.99
N PHE A 11 2.59 46.52 -17.87
CA PHE A 11 2.97 45.88 -16.61
C PHE A 11 1.86 44.97 -16.06
N LEU A 12 0.59 45.38 -16.19
CA LEU A 12 -0.57 44.57 -15.83
C LEU A 12 -0.66 43.28 -16.67
N TYR A 13 -0.43 43.36 -17.98
CA TYR A 13 -0.42 42.14 -18.81
C TYR A 13 0.75 41.22 -18.49
N PHE A 14 1.92 41.78 -18.19
CA PHE A 14 3.07 41.01 -17.75
C PHE A 14 2.80 40.28 -16.43
N SER A 15 2.26 40.97 -15.42
CA SER A 15 1.94 40.35 -14.12
C SER A 15 0.84 39.30 -14.25
N LEU A 16 -0.17 39.52 -15.11
CA LEU A 16 -1.20 38.51 -15.40
C LEU A 16 -0.60 37.24 -16.01
N GLY A 17 0.38 37.39 -16.91
CA GLY A 17 1.11 36.26 -17.50
C GLY A 17 1.89 35.46 -16.47
N VAL A 18 2.57 36.14 -15.53
CA VAL A 18 3.31 35.48 -14.44
C VAL A 18 2.37 34.73 -13.50
N ILE A 19 1.23 35.32 -13.14
CA ILE A 19 0.23 34.67 -12.27
C ILE A 19 -0.38 33.44 -12.96
N SER A 20 -0.70 33.54 -14.25
CA SER A 20 -1.21 32.41 -15.04
C SER A 20 -0.22 31.25 -15.07
N LEU A 21 1.07 31.53 -15.30
CA LEU A 21 2.11 30.51 -15.32
C LEU A 21 2.29 29.85 -13.94
N ALA A 22 2.26 30.64 -12.86
CA ALA A 22 2.33 30.12 -11.50
C ALA A 22 1.13 29.21 -11.16
N ALA A 23 -0.08 29.56 -11.61
CA ALA A 23 -1.26 28.72 -11.43
C ALA A 23 -1.12 27.37 -12.16
N VAL A 24 -0.56 27.35 -13.37
CA VAL A 24 -0.27 26.10 -14.10
C VAL A 24 0.73 25.24 -13.34
N PHE A 25 1.82 25.81 -12.83
CA PHE A 25 2.81 25.05 -12.06
C PHE A 25 2.25 24.49 -10.75
N LEU A 26 1.39 25.23 -10.05
CA LEU A 26 0.72 24.75 -8.84
C LEU A 26 -0.25 23.58 -9.12
N LEU A 27 -0.89 23.57 -10.30
CA LEU A 27 -1.79 22.49 -10.70
C LEU A 27 -1.04 21.25 -11.21
N LEU A 28 0.15 21.40 -11.79
CA LEU A 28 0.96 20.27 -12.29
C LEU A 28 1.52 19.38 -11.17
N GLY A 29 1.78 19.93 -9.98
CA GLY A 29 2.32 19.18 -8.84
C GLY A 29 1.29 18.35 -8.07
N ALA A 30 -0.01 18.55 -8.28
CA ALA A 30 -1.06 17.87 -7.51
C ALA A 30 -1.30 16.40 -7.94
N SER A 31 -0.70 15.94 -9.05
CA SER A 31 -0.90 14.58 -9.57
C SER A 31 0.12 13.56 -9.09
N SER A 32 1.26 13.98 -8.52
CA SER A 32 2.32 13.06 -8.09
C SER A 32 2.00 12.31 -6.79
N ASP A 33 1.13 12.85 -5.94
CA ASP A 33 0.75 12.19 -4.69
C ASP A 33 -0.19 10.99 -4.89
N PHE A 34 -0.88 10.92 -6.04
CA PHE A 34 -1.74 9.79 -6.38
C PHE A 34 -0.95 8.56 -6.84
N GLN A 35 0.32 8.73 -7.21
CA GLN A 35 1.15 7.66 -7.78
C GLN A 35 1.97 6.92 -6.72
N ASN A 36 2.07 7.43 -5.49
CA ASN A 36 2.88 6.80 -4.42
C ASN A 36 2.15 5.66 -3.69
N ASN A 37 0.87 5.45 -3.99
CA ASN A 37 0.11 4.26 -3.61
C ASN A 37 -0.01 3.29 -4.80
N THR A 38 1.11 2.97 -5.45
CA THR A 38 1.13 1.79 -6.32
C THR A 38 0.72 0.59 -5.46
N LEU A 39 -0.51 0.10 -5.64
CA LEU A 39 -0.91 -1.20 -5.12
C LEU A 39 0.20 -2.17 -5.53
N ASN A 40 0.85 -2.77 -4.54
CA ASN A 40 1.99 -3.65 -4.74
C ASN A 40 1.47 -5.01 -5.22
N PHE A 41 0.91 -5.03 -6.44
CA PHE A 41 0.30 -6.19 -7.06
C PHE A 41 1.37 -7.29 -7.16
N GLY A 42 1.10 -8.44 -6.52
CA GLY A 42 2.02 -9.58 -6.48
C GLY A 42 3.08 -9.54 -5.38
N ARG A 43 3.12 -8.51 -4.53
CA ARG A 43 4.04 -8.48 -3.38
C ARG A 43 3.68 -9.53 -2.33
N TYR A 44 2.40 -9.73 -2.07
CA TYR A 44 1.95 -10.69 -1.07
C TYR A 44 1.31 -11.90 -1.77
N ALA A 45 1.94 -13.06 -1.60
CA ALA A 45 1.40 -14.34 -2.04
C ALA A 45 0.78 -15.07 -0.85
N ILE A 46 -0.43 -15.60 -1.01
CA ILE A 46 -1.13 -16.36 0.02
C ILE A 46 -1.09 -17.83 -0.40
N SER A 47 -0.72 -18.71 0.52
CA SER A 47 -0.75 -20.14 0.29
C SER A 47 -1.23 -20.89 1.54
N SER A 48 -1.76 -22.08 1.31
CA SER A 48 -2.18 -23.01 2.35
C SER A 48 -1.37 -24.30 2.27
N TRP A 49 -1.23 -24.96 3.42
CA TRP A 49 -0.58 -26.25 3.53
C TRP A 49 -1.36 -27.15 4.48
N ALA A 50 -1.18 -28.45 4.31
CA ALA A 50 -1.73 -29.47 5.17
C ALA A 50 -0.68 -30.55 5.39
N THR A 51 -0.60 -31.08 6.60
CA THR A 51 0.24 -32.23 6.93
C THR A 51 -0.50 -33.17 7.86
N GLN A 52 -0.23 -34.45 7.73
CA GLN A 52 -0.85 -35.49 8.54
C GLN A 52 0.07 -35.81 9.73
N ILE A 53 -0.49 -35.84 10.95
CA ILE A 53 0.24 -36.26 12.15
C ILE A 53 0.11 -37.78 12.31
N ASP A 54 -1.10 -38.31 12.14
CA ASP A 54 -1.40 -39.74 12.20
C ASP A 54 -2.57 -40.11 11.26
N ASN A 55 -2.98 -41.39 11.24
CA ASN A 55 -4.04 -41.88 10.35
C ASN A 55 -5.43 -41.23 10.55
N LYS A 56 -5.64 -40.49 11.63
CA LYS A 56 -6.91 -39.86 12.01
C LYS A 56 -6.78 -38.35 12.31
N SER A 57 -5.57 -37.80 12.30
CA SER A 57 -5.31 -36.41 12.69
C SER A 57 -4.25 -35.72 11.82
N GLY A 58 -4.33 -34.40 11.75
CA GLY A 58 -3.39 -33.58 11.00
C GLY A 58 -3.46 -32.10 11.35
N VAL A 59 -2.66 -31.32 10.64
CA VAL A 59 -2.58 -29.86 10.78
C VAL A 59 -2.84 -29.23 9.41
N ILE A 60 -3.66 -28.19 9.41
CA ILE A 60 -3.83 -27.29 8.27
C ILE A 60 -3.38 -25.88 8.65
N GLY A 61 -2.79 -25.17 7.72
CA GLY A 61 -2.34 -23.80 7.93
C GLY A 61 -2.38 -22.96 6.68
N ALA A 62 -2.30 -21.64 6.88
CA ALA A 62 -2.14 -20.67 5.82
C ALA A 62 -1.07 -19.65 6.19
N PHE A 63 -0.30 -19.22 5.20
CA PHE A 63 0.74 -18.20 5.35
C PHE A 63 0.67 -17.17 4.24
N VAL A 64 1.26 -16.02 4.53
CA VAL A 64 1.53 -14.95 3.56
C VAL A 64 3.04 -14.89 3.36
N LEU A 65 3.46 -14.88 2.10
CA LEU A 65 4.84 -14.62 1.68
C LEU A 65 4.93 -13.19 1.14
N ASP A 66 5.82 -12.38 1.70
CA ASP A 66 6.25 -11.12 1.09
C ASP A 66 7.36 -11.45 0.07
N THR A 67 7.06 -11.33 -1.22
CA THR A 67 7.97 -11.68 -2.32
C THR A 67 9.13 -10.68 -2.45
N VAL A 68 9.04 -9.51 -1.81
CA VAL A 68 10.10 -8.49 -1.82
C VAL A 68 11.10 -8.72 -0.69
N SER A 69 10.62 -9.02 0.53
CA SER A 69 11.51 -9.30 1.68
C SER A 69 11.91 -10.78 1.78
N GLY A 70 11.16 -11.68 1.15
CA GLY A 70 11.29 -13.13 1.32
C GLY A 70 10.72 -13.65 2.64
N GLU A 71 10.15 -12.79 3.48
CA GLU A 71 9.58 -13.19 4.77
C GLU A 71 8.28 -13.96 4.61
N THR A 72 8.14 -15.05 5.37
CA THR A 72 6.93 -15.86 5.43
C THR A 72 6.30 -15.74 6.82
N ARG A 73 5.00 -15.43 6.87
CA ARG A 73 4.25 -15.26 8.12
C ARG A 73 3.01 -16.14 8.15
N THR A 74 2.92 -17.01 9.14
CA THR A 74 1.74 -17.87 9.35
C THR A 74 0.58 -17.05 9.89
N VAL A 75 -0.53 -17.05 9.15
CA VAL A 75 -1.76 -16.31 9.49
C VAL A 75 -2.67 -17.14 10.39
N TYR A 76 -2.74 -18.44 10.10
CA TYR A 76 -3.63 -19.35 10.79
C TYR A 76 -3.06 -20.77 10.74
N MET A 77 -3.25 -21.48 11.85
CA MET A 77 -3.00 -22.91 11.95
C MET A 77 -4.09 -23.56 12.81
N ARG A 78 -4.49 -24.77 12.42
CA ARG A 78 -5.48 -25.58 13.15
C ARG A 78 -5.15 -27.06 13.02
N THR A 79 -5.32 -27.77 14.12
CA THR A 79 -5.35 -29.23 14.15
C THR A 79 -6.75 -29.74 13.81
N TYR A 80 -6.82 -30.86 13.07
CA TYR A 80 -8.06 -31.57 12.75
C TYR A 80 -7.93 -33.05 13.13
N GLY A 81 -9.06 -33.71 13.36
CA GLY A 81 -9.10 -35.11 13.74
C GLY A 81 -9.16 -35.34 15.25
N ASP A 82 -8.79 -36.55 15.67
CA ASP A 82 -8.91 -37.06 17.04
C ASP A 82 -7.76 -36.55 17.94
N THR A 83 -7.55 -35.23 17.94
CA THR A 83 -6.53 -34.58 18.78
C THR A 83 -7.14 -34.15 20.12
N PRO A 84 -6.45 -34.36 21.26
CA PRO A 84 -6.95 -33.97 22.58
C PRO A 84 -7.20 -32.46 22.73
N GLU A 85 -6.56 -31.62 21.90
CA GLU A 85 -6.82 -30.18 21.81
C GLU A 85 -6.91 -29.72 20.34
N SER A 86 -8.12 -29.60 19.80
CA SER A 86 -8.36 -28.89 18.54
C SER A 86 -8.23 -27.38 18.78
N LYS A 87 -7.01 -26.86 18.88
CA LYS A 87 -6.75 -25.45 19.11
C LYS A 87 -6.52 -24.71 17.79
N MET A 88 -7.35 -23.72 17.53
CA MET A 88 -7.16 -22.78 16.42
C MET A 88 -6.24 -21.67 16.89
N THR A 89 -5.04 -21.59 16.31
CA THR A 89 -4.11 -20.49 16.54
C THR A 89 -4.23 -19.53 15.37
N LYS A 90 -4.90 -18.40 15.61
CA LYS A 90 -4.90 -17.25 14.69
C LYS A 90 -3.79 -16.32 15.09
N ASN A 91 -2.93 -15.96 14.14
CA ASN A 91 -2.06 -14.83 14.32
C ASN A 91 -2.87 -13.58 13.92
N ASP A 92 -3.25 -12.79 14.92
CA ASP A 92 -3.99 -11.56 14.69
C ASP A 92 -3.01 -10.53 14.11
N LEU A 93 -3.00 -10.39 12.78
CA LEU A 93 -2.14 -9.46 12.04
C LEU A 93 -2.51 -7.98 12.29
N LYS A 94 -2.98 -7.62 13.49
CA LYS A 94 -3.32 -6.25 13.95
C LYS A 94 -2.18 -5.24 13.84
N LYS A 95 -1.00 -5.68 13.38
CA LYS A 95 0.15 -4.84 13.07
C LYS A 95 0.34 -4.79 11.55
N PRO A 96 0.69 -3.63 10.98
CA PRO A 96 1.11 -3.57 9.59
C PRO A 96 2.27 -4.54 9.37
N PHE A 97 2.37 -5.16 8.19
CA PHE A 97 3.33 -6.23 7.89
C PHE A 97 4.78 -5.91 8.30
N ILE A 98 5.18 -4.64 8.16
CA ILE A 98 6.51 -4.12 8.54
C ILE A 98 6.81 -4.15 10.05
N ALA A 99 5.81 -4.38 10.89
CA ALA A 99 5.90 -4.30 12.35
C ALA A 99 5.60 -5.64 13.04
N ILE A 100 5.53 -6.73 12.26
CA ILE A 100 5.45 -8.07 12.81
C ILE A 100 6.90 -8.52 13.05
N GLU A 101 7.27 -8.79 14.30
CA GLU A 101 8.57 -9.40 14.66
C GLU A 101 8.53 -10.91 14.42
#